data_AF-A0A4R2H1S3-F1
#
_entry.id   AF-A0A4R2H1S3-F1
#
_cell.length_a   1.000
_cell.length_b   1.000
_cell.length_c   1.000
_cell.angle_alpha   90.00
_cell.angle_beta   90.00
_cell.angle_gamma   90.00
#
_symmetry.space_group_name_H-M   'P 1'
#
loop_
_entity.id
_entity.type
_entity.pdbx_description
1 polymer ?
#
loop_
_entity_poly.entity_id
_entity_poly.type
_entity_poly.pdbx_seq_one_letter_code
_entity_poly.pdbx_strand_id
1 'polypeptide(L)'
;MSTYQRPLALFWWLERRSYLLFVLRELSCVFVAWFVVYLLLLVNAISDGAASYQDFLDWSGQWWVVAINVISMLFILLHAITWFGLAPRAMVIRLRGHRLPPTQVVAAHYLAWLVLSAIVAWLVLR
;
A
#
# COMPACT_ATOMS: atom_id res chain seq x y z
N MET A 1 -7.71 -45.98 14.31
CA MET A 1 -6.42 -45.30 14.11
C MET A 1 -6.64 -43.83 14.46
N SER A 2 -5.87 -43.26 15.39
CA SER A 2 -5.94 -41.83 15.70
C SER A 2 -5.16 -41.06 14.64
N THR A 3 -5.79 -40.10 13.97
CA THR A 3 -5.13 -39.26 12.96
C THR A 3 -4.20 -38.27 13.64
N TYR A 4 -2.91 -38.31 13.29
CA TYR A 4 -1.94 -37.36 13.82
C TYR A 4 -2.25 -35.93 13.33
N GLN A 5 -2.39 -34.99 14.27
CA GLN A 5 -2.51 -33.57 13.97
C GLN A 5 -1.18 -32.88 14.25
N ARG A 6 -0.61 -32.26 13.21
CA ARG A 6 0.64 -31.50 13.35
C ARG A 6 0.34 -30.16 14.05
N PRO A 7 1.05 -29.80 15.13
CA PRO A 7 0.88 -28.50 15.77
C PRO A 7 1.35 -27.37 14.84
N LEU A 8 0.57 -26.28 14.77
CA LEU A 8 0.93 -25.06 14.05
C LEU A 8 1.64 -24.10 15.00
N ALA A 9 2.88 -23.71 14.67
CA ALA A 9 3.63 -22.72 15.44
C ALA A 9 3.05 -21.31 15.22
N LEU A 10 3.12 -20.43 16.23
CA LEU A 10 2.67 -19.02 16.11
C LEU A 10 3.39 -18.26 14.99
N PHE A 11 4.67 -18.56 14.78
CA PHE A 11 5.50 -17.93 13.75
C PHE A 11 5.66 -18.81 12.50
N TRP A 12 4.67 -19.65 12.19
CA TRP A 12 4.64 -20.50 10.99
C TRP A 12 4.96 -19.72 9.70
N TRP A 13 4.60 -18.44 9.66
CA TRP A 13 4.78 -17.57 8.50
C TRP A 13 6.24 -17.17 8.25
N LEU A 14 7.13 -17.30 9.23
CA LEU A 14 8.57 -17.08 9.07
C LEU A 14 9.28 -18.27 8.41
N GLU A 15 8.64 -19.44 8.35
CA GLU A 15 9.27 -20.66 7.82
C GLU A 15 9.52 -20.60 6.31
N ARG A 16 8.70 -19.85 5.56
CA ARG A 16 8.82 -19.75 4.10
C ARG A 16 8.60 -18.32 3.63
N ARG A 17 9.41 -17.91 2.64
CA ARG A 17 9.30 -16.59 2.00
C ARG A 17 7.90 -16.30 1.46
N SER A 18 7.20 -17.30 0.91
CA SER A 18 5.83 -17.13 0.42
C SER A 18 4.84 -16.80 1.52
N TYR A 19 4.98 -17.40 2.71
CA TYR A 19 4.13 -17.12 3.86
C TYR A 19 4.45 -15.76 4.46
N LEU A 20 5.73 -15.42 4.53
CA LEU A 20 6.18 -14.11 4.98
C LEU A 20 5.62 -13.00 4.09
N LEU A 21 5.76 -13.11 2.77
CA LEU A 21 5.22 -12.12 1.83
C LEU A 21 3.69 -12.03 1.90
N PHE A 22 3.01 -13.16 2.10
CA PHE A 22 1.56 -13.18 2.32
C PHE A 22 1.19 -12.39 3.59
N VAL A 23 1.81 -12.69 4.73
CA VAL A 23 1.50 -12.01 6.00
C VAL A 23 1.88 -10.52 5.94
N LEU A 24 3.03 -10.16 5.36
CA LEU A 24 3.42 -8.75 5.19
C LEU A 24 2.45 -7.99 4.27
N ARG A 25 1.94 -8.64 3.22
CA ARG A 25 0.89 -8.06 2.38
C ARG A 25 -0.37 -7.79 3.18
N GLU A 26 -0.85 -8.75 3.98
CA GLU A 26 -2.03 -8.51 4.81
C GLU A 26 -1.78 -7.41 5.87
N LEU A 27 -0.61 -7.42 6.50
CA LEU A 27 -0.20 -6.41 7.50
C LEU A 27 -0.14 -4.99 6.93
N SER A 28 0.07 -4.83 5.62
CA SER A 28 0.07 -3.52 4.96
C SER A 28 -1.20 -2.70 5.21
N CYS A 29 -2.33 -3.35 5.53
CA CYS A 29 -3.60 -2.66 5.83
C CYS A 29 -3.50 -1.71 7.04
N VAL A 30 -2.66 -2.03 8.03
CA VAL A 30 -2.43 -1.18 9.21
C VAL A 30 -1.75 0.12 8.80
N PHE A 31 -0.80 0.05 7.87
CA PHE A 31 -0.09 1.22 7.37
C PHE A 31 -0.95 2.06 6.41
N VAL A 32 -1.84 1.42 5.65
CA VAL A 32 -2.88 2.12 4.88
C VAL A 32 -3.80 2.89 5.84
N ALA A 33 -4.26 2.26 6.91
CA ALA A 33 -5.10 2.90 7.92
C ALA A 33 -4.38 4.08 8.60
N TRP A 34 -3.09 3.94 8.92
CA TRP A 34 -2.26 5.03 9.43
C TRP A 34 -2.26 6.24 8.48
N PHE A 35 -2.01 6.04 7.18
CA PHE A 35 -2.03 7.14 6.22
C PHE A 35 -3.40 7.81 6.08
N VAL A 36 -4.49 7.03 6.14
CA VAL A 36 -5.85 7.61 6.14
C VAL A 36 -6.03 8.53 7.35
N VAL A 37 -5.68 8.06 8.55
CA VAL A 37 -5.76 8.89 9.78
C VAL A 37 -4.86 10.11 9.67
N TYR A 38 -3.62 9.94 9.24
CA TYR A 38 -2.65 11.02 9.07
C TYR A 38 -3.16 12.11 8.12
N LEU A 39 -3.74 11.73 6.98
CA LEU A 39 -4.34 12.68 6.03
C LEU A 39 -5.59 13.36 6.59
N LEU A 40 -6.41 12.66 7.38
CA LEU A 40 -7.56 13.28 8.05
C LEU A 40 -7.11 14.31 9.09
N LEU A 41 -6.04 14.04 9.83
CA LEU A 41 -5.44 15.02 10.76
C LEU A 41 -4.92 16.24 10.00
N LEU A 42 -4.26 16.05 8.85
CA LEU A 42 -3.84 17.16 7.99
C LEU A 42 -5.04 18.00 7.50
N VAL A 43 -6.10 17.35 7.01
CA VAL A 43 -7.32 18.05 6.55
C VAL A 43 -7.98 18.84 7.69
N ASN A 44 -8.06 18.25 8.88
CA ASN A 44 -8.57 18.95 10.05
C ASN A 44 -7.69 20.15 10.44
N ALA A 45 -6.36 19.99 10.45
CA ALA A 45 -5.43 21.08 10.75
C ALA A 45 -5.53 22.24 9.75
N ILE A 46 -5.72 21.94 8.47
CA ILE A 46 -5.96 22.96 7.42
C ILE A 46 -7.30 23.68 7.67
N SER A 47 -8.33 22.96 8.11
CA SER A 47 -9.67 23.50 8.34
C SER A 47 -9.72 24.45 9.54
N ASP A 48 -8.88 24.22 10.54
CA ASP A 48 -8.83 24.99 11.79
C ASP A 48 -7.96 26.27 11.69
N GLY A 49 -7.25 26.46 10.57
CA GLY A 49 -6.51 27.68 10.25
C GLY A 49 -4.99 27.57 10.38
N ALA A 50 -4.30 28.68 10.13
CA ALA A 50 -2.85 28.71 9.94
C ALA A 50 -2.04 28.24 11.16
N ALA A 51 -2.51 28.50 12.38
CA ALA A 51 -1.83 28.07 13.60
C ALA A 51 -1.87 26.54 13.75
N SER A 52 -3.05 25.93 13.63
CA SER A 52 -3.24 24.47 13.70
C SER A 52 -2.45 23.74 12.61
N TYR A 53 -2.42 24.32 11.39
CA TYR A 53 -1.60 23.79 10.31
C TYR A 53 -0.11 23.82 10.64
N GLN A 54 0.41 24.90 11.22
CA GLN A 54 1.82 24.99 11.63
C GLN A 54 2.15 23.96 12.73
N ASP A 55 1.28 23.82 13.73
CA ASP A 55 1.44 22.81 14.80
C ASP A 55 1.49 21.39 14.22
N PHE A 56 0.65 21.10 13.22
CA PHE A 56 0.69 19.83 12.49
C PHE A 56 2.01 19.63 11.75
N LEU A 57 2.53 20.66 11.08
CA LEU A 57 3.82 20.58 10.37
C LEU A 57 4.98 20.32 11.35
N ASP A 58 4.99 21.00 12.50
CA ASP A 58 6.02 20.84 13.52
C ASP A 58 5.98 19.42 14.14
N TRP A 59 4.78 18.90 14.39
CA TRP A 59 4.58 17.52 14.82
C TRP A 59 5.01 16.53 13.73
N SER A 60 4.58 16.75 12.49
CA SER A 60 4.94 15.92 11.33
C SER A 60 6.45 15.88 11.08
N GLY A 61 7.16 16.95 11.40
CA GLY A 61 8.61 17.06 11.25
C GLY A 61 9.40 16.27 12.30
N GLN A 62 8.75 15.77 13.36
CA GLN A 62 9.42 14.96 14.38
C GLN A 62 9.98 13.67 13.78
N TRP A 63 11.22 13.33 14.15
CA TRP A 63 11.97 12.21 13.55
C TRP A 63 11.21 10.88 13.54
N TRP A 64 10.41 10.61 14.58
CA TRP A 64 9.67 9.37 14.72
C TRP A 64 8.42 9.34 13.83
N VAL A 65 7.76 10.49 13.61
CA VAL A 65 6.63 10.59 12.66
C VAL A 65 7.13 10.36 11.25
N VAL A 66 8.26 10.97 10.91
CA VAL A 66 8.93 10.74 9.62
C VAL A 66 9.28 9.27 9.46
N ALA A 67 9.85 8.61 10.49
CA ALA A 67 10.17 7.19 10.44
C ALA A 67 8.93 6.31 10.22
N ILE A 68 7.82 6.57 10.92
CA ILE A 68 6.55 5.85 10.73
C ILE A 68 6.04 6.07 9.30
N ASN A 69 6.07 7.30 8.78
CA ASN A 69 5.61 7.60 7.42
C ASN A 69 6.48 6.92 6.35
N VAL A 70 7.80 6.84 6.54
CA VAL A 70 8.70 6.11 5.64
C VAL A 70 8.41 4.61 5.67
N ILE A 71 8.28 4.01 6.86
CA ILE A 71 7.93 2.58 6.98
C ILE A 71 6.57 2.32 6.35
N SER A 72 5.59 3.17 6.63
CA SER A 72 4.26 3.08 6.05
C SER A 72 4.32 3.16 4.53
N MET A 73 5.15 4.06 3.97
CA MET A 73 5.33 4.20 2.52
C MET A 73 5.87 2.89 1.92
N LEU A 74 6.85 2.25 2.56
CA LEU A 74 7.37 0.96 2.10
C LEU A 74 6.28 -0.13 2.09
N PHE A 75 5.42 -0.17 3.11
CA PHE A 75 4.29 -1.11 3.16
C PHE A 75 3.21 -0.81 2.12
N ILE A 76 2.93 0.47 1.83
CA ILE A 76 2.01 0.84 0.74
C ILE A 76 2.59 0.46 -0.63
N LEU A 77 3.90 0.62 -0.84
CA LEU A 77 4.55 0.15 -2.06
C LEU A 77 4.44 -1.36 -2.21
N LEU A 78 4.71 -2.12 -1.13
CA LEU A 78 4.50 -3.57 -1.09
C LEU A 78 3.04 -3.93 -1.42
N HIS A 79 2.08 -3.21 -0.83
CA HIS A 79 0.65 -3.38 -1.08
C HIS A 79 0.33 -3.20 -2.57
N ALA A 80 0.73 -2.08 -3.15
CA ALA A 80 0.47 -1.76 -4.56
C ALA A 80 1.08 -2.79 -5.51
N ILE A 81 2.35 -3.16 -5.31
CA ILE A 81 3.07 -4.11 -6.16
C ILE A 81 2.41 -5.50 -6.12
N THR A 82 2.08 -5.98 -4.92
CA THR A 82 1.44 -7.29 -4.75
C THR A 82 0.00 -7.29 -5.29
N TRP A 83 -0.73 -6.18 -5.14
CA TRP A 83 -2.08 -6.03 -5.68
C TRP A 83 -2.07 -6.02 -7.21
N PHE A 84 -1.15 -5.32 -7.87
CA PHE A 84 -1.03 -5.35 -9.34
C PHE A 84 -0.74 -6.74 -9.89
N GLY A 85 0.02 -7.58 -9.18
CA GLY A 85 0.26 -8.97 -9.57
C GLY A 85 -0.97 -9.88 -9.43
N LEU A 86 -1.89 -9.54 -8.53
CA LEU A 86 -3.07 -10.35 -8.22
C LEU A 86 -4.32 -9.89 -8.97
N ALA A 87 -4.49 -8.59 -9.22
CA ALA A 87 -5.65 -8.02 -9.89
C ALA A 87 -6.00 -8.71 -11.23
N PRO A 88 -5.05 -8.99 -12.15
CA PRO A 88 -5.34 -9.68 -13.41
C PRO A 88 -5.86 -11.12 -13.23
N ARG A 89 -5.62 -11.76 -12.08
CA ARG A 89 -6.12 -13.11 -11.81
C ARG A 89 -7.62 -13.12 -11.51
N ALA A 90 -8.14 -12.03 -10.96
CA ALA A 90 -9.56 -11.85 -10.68
C ALA A 90 -10.32 -11.24 -11.88
N MET A 91 -9.62 -10.64 -12.85
CA MET A 91 -10.23 -9.96 -13.99
C MET A 91 -10.16 -10.79 -15.27
N VAL A 92 -11.30 -11.08 -15.88
CA VAL A 92 -11.35 -11.66 -17.24
C VAL A 92 -11.61 -10.53 -18.23
N ILE A 93 -10.54 -9.83 -18.63
CA ILE A 93 -10.65 -8.73 -19.60
C ILE A 93 -10.61 -9.30 -21.03
N ARG A 94 -11.63 -8.98 -21.82
CA ARG A 94 -11.69 -9.31 -23.25
C ARG A 94 -11.67 -8.02 -24.06
N LEU A 95 -10.76 -7.92 -25.03
CA LEU A 95 -10.65 -6.79 -25.94
C LEU A 95 -10.80 -7.31 -27.37
N ARG A 96 -11.74 -6.74 -28.14
CA ARG A 96 -12.03 -7.13 -29.53
C ARG A 96 -12.22 -8.66 -29.71
N GLY A 97 -12.91 -9.30 -28.76
CA GLY A 97 -13.17 -10.74 -28.78
C GLY A 97 -12.04 -11.63 -28.26
N HIS A 98 -10.83 -11.09 -28.03
CA HIS A 98 -9.70 -11.87 -27.48
C HIS A 98 -9.48 -11.58 -25.99
N ARG A 99 -9.14 -12.62 -25.22
CA ARG A 99 -8.75 -12.46 -23.82
C ARG A 99 -7.40 -11.77 -23.76
N LEU A 100 -7.30 -10.67 -23.01
CA LEU A 100 -6.02 -10.00 -22.81
C LEU A 100 -5.10 -10.85 -21.94
N PRO A 101 -3.83 -10.98 -22.31
CA PRO A 101 -2.81 -11.59 -21.45
C PRO A 101 -2.73 -10.84 -20.10
N PRO A 102 -2.63 -11.56 -18.96
CA PRO A 102 -2.47 -10.94 -17.65
C PRO A 102 -1.31 -9.94 -17.58
N THR A 103 -0.23 -10.19 -18.32
CA THR A 103 0.95 -9.31 -18.41
C THR A 103 0.62 -7.92 -18.94
N GLN A 104 -0.28 -7.82 -19.92
CA GLN A 104 -0.71 -6.53 -20.48
C GLN A 104 -1.53 -5.74 -19.46
N VAL A 105 -2.34 -6.44 -18.66
CA VAL A 105 -3.12 -5.83 -17.58
C VAL A 105 -2.18 -5.28 -16.50
N VAL A 106 -1.19 -6.05 -16.06
CA VAL A 106 -0.16 -5.58 -15.12
C VAL A 106 0.58 -4.36 -15.66
N ALA A 107 1.06 -4.43 -16.92
CA ALA A 107 1.77 -3.34 -17.56
C ALA A 107 0.93 -2.05 -17.61
N ALA A 108 -0.36 -2.16 -17.91
CA ALA A 108 -1.29 -1.03 -17.90
C ALA A 108 -1.42 -0.41 -16.50
N HIS A 109 -1.47 -1.20 -15.43
CA HIS A 109 -1.51 -0.69 -14.06
C HIS A 109 -0.24 0.09 -13.71
N TYR A 110 0.94 -0.45 -14.03
CA TYR A 110 2.21 0.25 -13.78
C TYR A 110 2.34 1.52 -14.63
N LEU A 111 1.89 1.49 -15.89
CA LEU A 111 1.89 2.68 -16.74
C LEU A 111 0.96 3.76 -16.17
N ALA A 112 -0.26 3.39 -15.79
CA ALA A 112 -1.20 4.32 -15.17
C ALA A 112 -0.63 4.90 -13.86
N TRP A 113 -0.01 4.06 -13.03
CA TRP A 113 0.61 4.49 -11.78
C TRP A 113 1.77 5.48 -12.02
N LEU A 114 2.63 5.22 -13.00
CA LEU A 114 3.72 6.11 -13.38
C LEU A 114 3.19 7.48 -13.85
N VAL A 115 2.20 7.46 -14.75
CA VAL A 115 1.60 8.67 -15.32
C VAL A 115 0.93 9.51 -14.23
N LEU A 116 0.12 8.90 -13.38
CA LEU A 116 -0.55 9.59 -12.27
C LEU A 116 0.46 10.17 -11.28
N SER A 117 1.50 9.41 -10.93
CA SER A 117 2.59 9.88 -10.07
C SER A 117 3.31 11.09 -10.67
N ALA A 118 3.56 11.08 -11.98
CA ALA A 118 4.18 12.20 -12.69
C ALA A 118 3.29 13.45 -12.71
N ILE A 119 1.98 13.28 -12.93
CA ILE A 119 1.01 14.40 -12.88
C ILE A 119 0.97 15.02 -11.49
N VAL A 120 0.90 14.19 -10.44
CA VAL A 120 0.91 14.67 -9.05
C VAL A 120 2.22 15.39 -8.73
N ALA A 121 3.36 14.80 -9.08
CA ALA A 121 4.66 15.43 -8.86
C ALA A 121 4.79 16.77 -9.60
N TRP A 122 4.32 16.85 -10.85
CA TRP A 122 4.29 18.08 -11.61
C TRP A 122 3.38 19.15 -10.97
N LEU A 123 2.20 18.76 -10.47
CA LEU A 123 1.27 19.69 -9.82
C LEU A 123 1.83 20.23 -8.49
N VAL A 124 2.53 19.40 -7.72
CA VAL A 124 3.03 19.76 -6.39
C VAL A 124 4.36 20.51 -6.43
N LEU A 125 5.23 20.21 -7.40
CA LEU A 125 6.57 20.81 -7.51
C LEU A 125 6.61 22.08 -8.36
N ARG A 126 5.48 22.47 -8.96
CA ARG A 126 5.34 23.68 -9.78
C ARG A 126 4.66 24.78 -8.97
#